data_AF-A0AA51EAE6-F1
#
_entry.id   AF-A0AA51EAE6-F1
#
_cell.length_a   1.000
_cell.length_b   1.000
_cell.length_c   1.000
_cell.angle_alpha   90.00
_cell.angle_beta   90.00
_cell.angle_gamma   90.00
#
_symmetry.space_group_name_H-M   'P 1'
#
loop_
_entity.id
_entity.type
_entity.pdbx_description
1 polymer ?
#
loop_
_entity_poly.entity_id
_entity_poly.type
_entity_poly.pdbx_seq_one_letter_code
_entity_poly.pdbx_strand_id
1 'polypeptide(L)' 'WTETYAVWSPLGTYLATFHWRGVALWAGPKFTQFQKFYHPEARFISFSPCENYIVTFSPT' A
#
# COMPACT_ATOMS: atom_id res chain seq x y z
N TRP A 1 -7.25 6.30 -7.74
CA TRP A 1 -7.78 5.07 -8.36
C TRP A 1 -6.61 4.17 -8.69
N THR A 2 -6.70 2.88 -8.34
CA THR A 2 -5.60 1.89 -8.44
C THR A 2 -5.57 1.25 -9.83
N GLU A 3 -4.40 0.86 -10.31
CA GLU A 3 -4.21 0.25 -11.63
C GLU A 3 -4.30 -1.27 -11.58
N THR A 4 -4.03 -1.89 -10.43
CA THR A 4 -4.05 -3.36 -10.29
C THR A 4 -5.02 -3.82 -9.20
N TYR A 5 -4.63 -3.74 -7.94
CA TYR A 5 -5.46 -4.15 -6.82
C TYR A 5 -5.25 -3.26 -5.60
N ALA A 6 -6.06 -3.49 -4.57
CA ALA A 6 -5.97 -2.81 -3.29
C ALA A 6 -6.01 -3.83 -2.16
N VAL A 7 -5.30 -3.54 -1.07
CA VAL A 7 -5.19 -4.45 0.08
C VAL A 7 -5.32 -3.66 1.37
N TRP A 8 -6.07 -4.20 2.33
CA TRP A 8 -6.15 -3.66 3.67
C TRP A 8 -4.97 -4.12 4.53
N SER A 9 -4.51 -3.25 5.41
CA SER A 9 -3.61 -3.63 6.48
C SER A 9 -4.34 -4.51 7.52
N PRO A 10 -3.62 -5.29 8.35
CA PRO A 10 -4.20 -6.30 9.23
C PRO A 10 -5.21 -5.75 10.25
N LEU A 11 -5.05 -4.50 10.69
CA LEU A 11 -5.97 -3.86 11.64
C LEU A 11 -7.00 -2.96 10.92
N GLY A 12 -6.96 -2.89 9.59
CA GLY A 12 -7.86 -2.06 8.79
C GLY A 12 -7.55 -0.56 8.84
N THR A 13 -6.43 -0.14 9.43
CA THR A 13 -6.05 1.28 9.54
C THR A 13 -5.69 1.89 8.18
N TYR A 14 -5.06 1.10 7.31
CA TYR A 14 -4.54 1.53 6.02
C TYR A 14 -5.13 0.72 4.88
N LEU A 15 -5.51 1.40 3.82
CA LEU A 15 -5.76 0.81 2.51
C LEU A 15 -4.55 1.09 1.62
N ALA A 16 -3.93 0.05 1.06
CA ALA A 16 -2.89 0.19 0.05
C ALA A 16 -3.47 0.11 -1.36
N THR A 17 -3.01 0.96 -2.26
CA THR A 17 -3.27 0.88 -3.70
C THR A 17 -1.96 0.86 -4.48
N PHE A 18 -1.95 0.09 -5.57
CA PHE A 18 -0.78 -0.08 -6.42
C PHE A 18 -0.89 0.77 -7.69
N HIS A 19 0.19 1.47 -7.98
CA HIS A 19 0.34 2.36 -9.11
C HIS A 19 1.63 2.03 -9.86
N TRP A 20 1.74 2.47 -11.11
CA TRP A 20 2.97 2.24 -11.90
C TRP A 20 4.22 2.84 -11.23
N ARG A 21 4.05 3.93 -10.47
CA ARG A 21 5.13 4.59 -9.71
C ARG A 21 5.45 3.91 -8.36
N GLY A 22 4.58 3.02 -7.90
CA GLY A 22 4.69 2.36 -6.60
C GLY A 22 3.39 2.34 -5.82
N VAL A 23 3.47 2.36 -4.50
CA VAL A 23 2.33 2.08 -3.62
C VAL A 23 1.90 3.34 -2.87
N ALA A 24 0.60 3.58 -2.78
CA ALA A 24 0.01 4.63 -1.95
C ALA A 24 -0.78 4.01 -0.80
N LEU A 25 -0.62 4.55 0.41
CA LEU A 25 -1.44 4.26 1.56
C LEU A 25 -2.48 5.36 1.77
N TRP A 26 -3.69 4.94 2.08
CA TRP A 26 -4.83 5.79 2.42
C TRP A 26 -5.27 5.45 3.84
N ALA A 27 -5.58 6.47 4.63
CA ALA A 27 -5.97 6.29 6.03
C ALA A 27 -7.09 7.24 6.43
N GLY A 28 -7.77 6.88 7.53
CA GLY A 28 -8.81 7.67 8.17
C GLY A 28 -10.17 7.63 7.45
N PRO A 29 -11.20 8.27 8.04
CA PRO A 29 -12.60 8.13 7.60
C PRO A 29 -12.88 8.64 6.18
N LYS A 30 -12.02 9.52 5.66
CA LYS A 30 -12.15 10.12 4.32
C LYS A 30 -11.18 9.50 3.31
N PHE A 31 -10.43 8.45 3.69
CA PHE A 31 -9.39 7.85 2.86
C PHE A 31 -8.45 8.91 2.29
N THR A 32 -7.88 9.74 3.18
CA THR A 32 -6.87 10.70 2.75
C THR A 32 -5.56 9.98 2.47
N GLN A 33 -4.86 10.38 1.41
CA GLN A 33 -3.56 9.80 1.08
C GLN A 33 -2.58 10.09 2.22
N PHE A 34 -2.16 9.04 2.91
CA PHE A 34 -1.30 9.11 4.09
C PHE A 34 0.17 9.11 3.70
N GLN A 35 0.59 8.12 2.92
CA GLN A 35 1.99 7.93 2.53
C GLN A 35 2.09 7.37 1.12
N LYS A 36 3.18 7.71 0.42
CA LYS A 36 3.54 7.08 -0.86
C LYS A 36 4.92 6.45 -0.75
N PHE A 37 5.05 5.26 -1.31
CA PHE A 37 6.30 4.53 -1.46
C PHE A 37 6.64 4.47 -2.94
N TYR A 38 7.72 5.15 -3.31
CA TYR A 38 8.25 5.05 -4.66
C TYR A 38 8.95 3.70 -4.81
N HIS A 39 8.31 2.82 -5.55
CA HIS A 39 8.82 1.48 -5.89
C HIS A 39 8.17 1.09 -7.22
N PRO A 40 8.75 1.50 -8.34
CA PRO A 40 8.23 1.18 -9.66
C PRO A 40 8.00 -0.33 -9.82
N GLU A 41 6.91 -0.69 -10.48
CA GLU A 41 6.53 -2.08 -10.76
C GLU A 41 6.33 -2.99 -9.54
N ALA A 42 6.16 -2.43 -8.34
CA ALA A 42 5.78 -3.21 -7.17
C ALA A 42 4.51 -4.03 -7.47
N ARG A 43 4.59 -5.35 -7.26
CA ARG A 43 3.47 -6.27 -7.51
C ARG A 43 2.92 -6.91 -6.25
N PHE A 44 3.69 -6.90 -5.16
CA PHE A 44 3.30 -7.52 -3.91
C PHE A 44 3.55 -6.58 -2.74
N ILE A 45 2.72 -6.72 -1.72
CA ILE A 45 2.82 -5.99 -0.46
C ILE A 45 2.53 -6.91 0.70
N SER A 46 3.20 -6.68 1.81
CA SER A 46 2.89 -7.30 3.09
C SER A 46 3.03 -6.28 4.20
N PHE A 47 2.07 -6.29 5.12
CA PHE A 47 2.07 -5.44 6.30
C PHE A 47 2.52 -6.26 7.51
N SER A 48 3.33 -5.66 8.38
CA SER A 48 3.59 -6.26 9.69
C SER A 48 2.27 -6.37 10.49
N PRO A 49 2.11 -7.37 11.38
CA PRO A 49 0.86 -7.58 12.14
C PRO A 49 0.41 -6.37 12.96
N CYS A 50 1.36 -5.55 13.41
CA CYS A 50 1.11 -4.33 14.19
C CYS A 50 1.26 -3.05 13.36
N GLU A 51 1.27 -3.14 12.02
CA GLU A 51 1.28 -2.00 11.08
C GLU A 51 2.48 -1.03 11.23
N ASN A 52 3.56 -1.45 11.89
CA ASN A 52 4.77 -0.65 12.07
C ASN A 52 5.67 -0.66 10.84
N TYR A 53 5.58 -1.71 10.01
CA TYR A 53 6.40 -1.89 8.83
C TYR A 53 5.57 -2.38 7.64
N ILE A 54 6.06 -2.05 6.46
CA ILE A 54 5.52 -2.49 5.19
C ILE A 54 6.66 -3.02 4.33
N VAL A 55 6.43 -4.15 3.67
CA VAL A 55 7.34 -4.72 2.68
C VAL A 55 6.65 -4.65 1.34
N THR A 56 7.36 -4.13 0.34
CA THR A 56 6.92 -4.13 -1.06
C THR A 56 7.91 -4.93 -1.88
N PHE A 57 7.42 -5.69 -2.84
CA PHE A 57 8.26 -6.57 -3.66
C PHE A 57 7.90 -6.45 -5.14
N SER A 58 8.94 -6.30 -5.96
CA SER A 58 8.92 -6.46 -7.40
C SER A 58 9.64 -7.77 -7.75
N PRO A 59 9.05 -8.65 -8.56
CA PRO A 59 9.70 -9.89 -9.00
C PRO A 59 10.83 -9.68 -10.02
N THR A 60 11.08 -8.44 -10.45
CA THR A 60 12.13 -8.01 -11.38
C THR A 60 12.90 -6.82 -10.83
#